data_AF-A0A382BL24-F1
#
_entry.id   AF-A0A382BL24-F1
#
_cell.length_a   1.000
_cell.length_b   1.000
_cell.length_c   1.000
_cell.angle_alpha   90.00
_cell.angle_beta   90.00
_cell.angle_gamma   90.00
#
_symmetry.space_group_name_H-M   'P 1'
#
loop_
_entity.id
_entity.type
_entity.pdbx_description
1 polymer ?
#
loop_
_entity_poly.entity_id
_entity_poly.type
_entity_poly.pdbx_seq_one_letter_code
_entity_poly.pdbx_strand_id
1 'polypeptide(L)'
;MKYSHIICHYSEIGLKGKNRPFFVKTLQKNIRYAVNQSIPELVKDVEKTHDRLIISLNEGVKESYDLLFNRLREVFGIAYFCPVLMIDNDLDSMKSNAINILKNEEFKSFRVTARMSKSASPYAKMYVHEHVGLFIQSEMKKNVNLKHPEITCYIDTIKEGTF
;
A
#
# COMPACT_ATOMS: atom_id res chain seq x y z
N MET A 1 7.64 2.26 -11.92
CA MET A 1 7.73 2.85 -10.57
C MET A 1 8.56 1.93 -9.68
N LYS A 2 9.30 2.43 -8.68
CA LYS A 2 9.95 1.58 -7.67
C LYS A 2 9.02 1.47 -6.47
N TYR A 3 8.67 0.24 -6.09
CA TYR A 3 7.91 -0.02 -4.87
C TYR A 3 8.90 -0.37 -3.76
N SER A 4 8.69 0.17 -2.57
CA SER A 4 9.48 -0.24 -1.40
C SER A 4 8.78 -1.36 -0.61
N HIS A 5 7.45 -1.44 -0.70
CA HIS A 5 6.67 -2.41 0.06
C HIS A 5 5.48 -2.95 -0.74
N ILE A 6 4.93 -4.08 -0.28
CA ILE A 6 3.62 -4.58 -0.69
C ILE A 6 2.75 -4.75 0.55
N ILE A 7 1.57 -4.15 0.55
CA ILE A 7 0.57 -4.33 1.59
C ILE A 7 -0.39 -5.42 1.14
N CYS A 8 -0.42 -6.53 1.86
CA CYS A 8 -1.34 -7.64 1.60
C CYS A 8 -2.55 -7.54 2.52
N HIS A 9 -3.73 -7.40 1.91
CA HIS A 9 -5.02 -7.45 2.57
C HIS A 9 -5.58 -8.87 2.49
N TYR A 10 -6.06 -9.37 3.62
CA TYR A 10 -6.77 -10.62 3.71
C TYR A 10 -8.22 -10.34 4.11
N SER A 11 -9.16 -10.77 3.28
CA SER A 11 -10.59 -10.77 3.58
C SER A 11 -11.02 -12.22 3.65
N GLU A 12 -11.30 -12.70 4.86
CA GLU A 12 -11.95 -13.99 5.19
C GLU A 12 -11.67 -14.44 6.63
N ILE A 13 -10.99 -13.62 7.44
CA ILE A 13 -10.85 -13.90 8.87
C ILE A 13 -12.14 -13.48 9.62
N GLY A 14 -13.27 -14.05 9.20
CA GLY A 14 -14.45 -14.25 10.04
C GLY A 14 -14.18 -15.38 11.04
N LEU A 15 -13.09 -15.29 11.79
CA LEU A 15 -12.69 -16.37 12.68
C LEU A 15 -13.52 -16.33 13.95
N LYS A 16 -14.65 -17.02 13.88
CA LYS A 16 -15.28 -17.58 15.08
C LYS A 16 -14.20 -18.36 15.84
N GLY A 17 -14.08 -18.10 17.15
CA GLY A 17 -13.19 -18.89 18.03
C GLY A 17 -11.73 -18.45 18.15
N LYS A 18 -11.38 -17.16 17.93
CA LYS A 18 -10.04 -16.60 18.23
C LYS A 18 -8.86 -17.18 17.42
N ASN A 19 -9.10 -17.90 16.33
CA ASN A 19 -8.04 -18.52 15.51
C ASN A 19 -7.17 -17.53 14.70
N ARG A 20 -7.44 -16.23 14.79
CA ARG A 20 -6.78 -15.18 13.99
C ARG A 20 -5.26 -15.21 14.04
N PRO A 21 -4.61 -15.31 15.21
CA PRO A 21 -3.16 -15.39 15.27
C PRO A 21 -2.60 -16.59 14.49
N PHE A 22 -3.29 -17.74 14.53
CA PHE A 22 -2.89 -18.94 13.80
C PHE A 22 -2.95 -18.72 12.29
N PHE A 23 -4.09 -18.25 11.77
CA PHE A 23 -4.26 -18.01 10.33
C PHE A 23 -3.28 -16.97 9.79
N VAL A 24 -3.11 -15.84 10.49
CA VAL A 24 -2.16 -14.80 10.06
C VAL A 24 -0.72 -15.33 10.06
N LYS A 25 -0.34 -16.15 11.05
CA LYS A 25 0.99 -16.79 11.08
C LYS A 25 1.17 -17.79 9.94
N THR A 26 0.15 -18.58 9.63
CA THR A 26 0.18 -19.53 8.50
C THR A 26 0.27 -18.79 7.16
N LEU A 27 -0.52 -17.74 6.96
CA LEU A 27 -0.47 -16.91 5.76
C LEU A 27 0.91 -16.27 5.58
N GLN A 28 1.48 -15.69 6.65
CA GLN A 28 2.85 -15.15 6.63
C GLN A 28 3.86 -16.21 6.18
N LYS A 29 3.77 -17.44 6.70
CA LYS A 29 4.64 -18.55 6.31
C LYS A 29 4.48 -18.91 4.83
N ASN A 30 3.25 -18.98 4.34
CA ASN A 30 2.96 -19.32 2.94
C ASN A 30 3.49 -18.25 1.98
N ILE A 31 3.33 -16.96 2.31
CA ILE A 31 3.91 -15.86 1.54
C ILE A 31 5.43 -15.99 1.49
N ARG A 32 6.09 -16.15 2.65
CA ARG A 32 7.55 -16.32 2.71
C ARG A 32 8.01 -17.51 1.86
N TYR A 33 7.30 -18.62 1.91
CA TYR A 33 7.61 -19.80 1.10
C TYR A 33 7.49 -19.51 -0.40
N ALA A 34 6.35 -18.98 -0.86
CA ALA A 34 6.10 -18.70 -2.27
C ALA A 34 7.13 -17.73 -2.87
N VAL A 35 7.49 -16.70 -2.11
CA VAL A 35 8.49 -15.71 -2.50
C VAL A 35 9.90 -16.31 -2.54
N ASN A 36 10.33 -17.00 -1.48
CA ASN A 36 11.69 -17.55 -1.40
C ASN A 36 11.98 -18.61 -2.48
N GLN A 37 10.96 -19.31 -2.97
CA GLN A 37 11.12 -20.29 -4.05
C GLN A 37 11.39 -19.66 -5.42
N SER A 38 11.01 -18.40 -5.64
CA SER A 38 11.08 -17.77 -6.96
C SER A 38 11.99 -16.55 -7.02
N ILE A 39 12.05 -15.76 -5.95
CA ILE A 39 12.64 -14.41 -5.93
C ILE A 39 13.19 -14.06 -4.53
N PRO A 40 14.06 -14.91 -3.94
CA PRO A 40 14.55 -14.71 -2.57
C PRO A 40 15.31 -13.38 -2.37
N GLU A 41 15.91 -12.83 -3.44
CA GLU A 41 16.68 -11.59 -3.36
C GLU A 41 15.80 -10.32 -3.36
N LEU A 42 14.53 -10.42 -3.78
CA LEU A 42 13.66 -9.25 -3.90
C LEU A 42 12.99 -8.89 -2.57
N VAL A 43 12.73 -9.86 -1.69
CA VAL A 43 12.00 -9.64 -0.44
C VAL A 43 12.93 -9.64 0.76
N LYS A 44 12.88 -8.55 1.51
CA LYS A 44 13.66 -8.34 2.73
C LYS A 44 13.01 -8.97 3.95
N ASP A 45 11.73 -8.70 4.17
CA ASP A 45 10.95 -9.29 5.24
C ASP A 45 9.45 -9.30 4.91
N VAL A 46 8.71 -10.14 5.64
CA VAL A 46 7.25 -10.18 5.67
C VAL A 46 6.82 -10.00 7.13
N GLU A 47 6.28 -8.85 7.46
CA GLU A 47 5.85 -8.47 8.80
C GLU A 47 4.33 -8.60 8.99
N LYS A 48 3.93 -8.88 10.23
CA LYS A 48 2.52 -8.93 10.63
C LYS A 48 2.17 -7.63 11.34
N THR A 49 1.18 -6.93 10.82
CA THR A 49 0.57 -5.80 11.52
C THR A 49 -0.74 -6.21 12.17
N HIS A 50 -1.46 -5.26 12.76
CA HIS A 50 -2.72 -5.56 13.41
C HIS A 50 -3.72 -6.19 12.43
N ASP A 51 -3.85 -5.69 11.22
CA ASP A 51 -4.88 -6.04 10.22
C ASP A 51 -4.34 -6.43 8.84
N ARG A 52 -3.01 -6.38 8.63
CA ARG A 52 -2.38 -6.60 7.32
C ARG A 52 -1.09 -7.41 7.44
N LEU A 53 -0.59 -7.87 6.30
CA LEU A 53 0.79 -8.34 6.16
C LEU A 53 1.53 -7.34 5.28
N ILE A 54 2.74 -6.94 5.67
CA ILE A 54 3.56 -5.99 4.92
C ILE A 54 4.82 -6.71 4.47
N ILE A 55 5.10 -6.65 3.17
CA ILE A 55 6.29 -7.21 2.56
C ILE A 55 7.24 -6.06 2.25
N SER A 56 8.41 -6.03 2.86
CA SER A 56 9.47 -5.06 2.53
C SER A 56 10.32 -5.59 1.38
N LEU A 57 10.61 -4.74 0.40
CA LEU A 57 11.37 -5.11 -0.80
C LEU A 57 12.81 -4.59 -0.71
N ASN A 58 13.76 -5.34 -1.28
CA ASN A 58 15.13 -4.88 -1.44
C ASN A 58 15.23 -3.87 -2.59
N GLU A 59 16.06 -2.85 -2.41
CA GLU A 59 16.33 -1.87 -3.45
C GLU A 59 17.17 -2.48 -4.58
N GLY A 60 17.00 -1.98 -5.81
CA GLY A 60 17.85 -2.34 -6.95
C GLY A 60 17.39 -3.56 -7.77
N VAL A 61 16.46 -4.38 -7.26
CA VAL A 61 15.94 -5.56 -7.96
C VAL A 61 14.70 -5.18 -8.79
N LYS A 62 14.91 -4.52 -9.94
CA LYS A 62 13.81 -3.98 -10.77
C LYS A 62 13.04 -5.02 -11.60
N GLU A 63 13.69 -6.13 -11.96
CA GLU A 63 13.21 -7.01 -13.05
C GLU A 63 12.25 -8.12 -12.59
N SER A 64 11.83 -8.13 -11.32
CA SER A 64 11.13 -9.28 -10.73
C SER A 64 9.77 -8.97 -10.11
N TYR A 65 9.21 -7.76 -10.29
CA TYR A 65 7.89 -7.41 -9.71
C TYR A 65 6.75 -8.24 -10.30
N ASP A 66 6.74 -8.50 -11.62
CA ASP A 66 5.68 -9.29 -12.23
C ASP A 66 5.67 -10.72 -11.71
N LEU A 67 6.85 -11.32 -11.52
CA LEU A 67 6.97 -12.64 -10.92
C LEU A 67 6.51 -12.64 -9.46
N LEU A 68 6.87 -11.61 -8.68
CA LEU A 68 6.37 -11.44 -7.31
C LEU A 68 4.84 -11.37 -7.27
N PHE A 69 4.24 -10.54 -8.13
CA PHE A 69 2.79 -10.38 -8.20
C PHE A 69 2.10 -11.67 -8.61
N ASN A 70 2.67 -12.42 -9.57
CA ASN A 70 2.15 -13.74 -9.94
C ASN A 70 2.16 -14.71 -8.76
N ARG A 71 3.28 -14.78 -8.01
CA ARG A 71 3.36 -15.65 -6.83
C ARG A 71 2.39 -15.24 -5.73
N LEU A 72 2.25 -13.95 -5.46
CA LEU A 72 1.30 -13.48 -4.45
C LEU A 72 -0.15 -13.79 -4.81
N ARG A 73 -0.52 -13.74 -6.11
CA ARG A 73 -1.87 -14.15 -6.56
C ARG A 73 -2.16 -15.63 -6.32
N GLU A 74 -1.14 -16.49 -6.29
CA GLU A 74 -1.28 -17.93 -6.04
C GLU A 74 -1.40 -18.26 -4.53
N VAL A 75 -1.13 -17.30 -3.63
CA VAL A 75 -1.21 -17.54 -2.18
C VAL A 75 -2.64 -17.40 -1.68
N PHE A 76 -3.27 -18.54 -1.40
CA PHE A 76 -4.60 -18.57 -0.77
C PHE A 76 -4.64 -17.82 0.57
N GLY A 77 -5.71 -17.06 0.77
CA GLY A 77 -5.93 -16.21 1.94
C GLY A 77 -5.52 -14.75 1.73
N ILE A 78 -4.80 -14.41 0.66
CA ILE A 78 -4.67 -13.03 0.20
C ILE A 78 -5.93 -12.68 -0.59
N ALA A 79 -6.63 -11.62 -0.17
CA ALA A 79 -7.78 -11.12 -0.91
C ALA A 79 -7.36 -10.15 -2.01
N TYR A 80 -6.46 -9.22 -1.67
CA TYR A 80 -5.78 -8.37 -2.63
C TYR A 80 -4.48 -7.86 -2.02
N PHE A 81 -3.59 -7.35 -2.87
CA PHE A 81 -2.37 -6.70 -2.42
C PHE A 81 -2.14 -5.41 -3.20
N CYS A 82 -1.46 -4.46 -2.56
CA CYS A 82 -1.13 -3.17 -3.11
C CYS A 82 0.39 -2.98 -3.10
N PRO A 83 1.04 -2.84 -4.26
CA PRO A 83 2.40 -2.31 -4.34
C PRO A 83 2.40 -0.85 -3.91
N VAL A 84 3.27 -0.48 -2.96
CA VAL A 84 3.27 0.86 -2.35
C VAL A 84 4.69 1.42 -2.19
N LEU A 85 4.76 2.72 -1.96
CA LEU A 85 5.98 3.42 -1.60
C LEU A 85 5.85 3.93 -0.17
N MET A 86 6.65 3.39 0.73
CA MET A 86 6.82 3.96 2.07
C MET A 86 7.51 5.32 1.98
N ILE A 87 6.95 6.32 2.64
CA ILE A 87 7.38 7.71 2.65
C ILE A 87 7.44 8.25 4.07
N ASP A 88 8.01 9.45 4.22
CA ASP A 88 8.00 10.16 5.49
C ASP A 88 6.58 10.58 5.90
N ASN A 89 6.31 10.58 7.20
CA ASN A 89 4.99 10.88 7.76
C ASN A 89 4.80 12.39 7.97
N ASP A 90 4.95 13.15 6.88
CA ASP A 90 4.73 14.58 6.83
C ASP A 90 3.97 14.96 5.55
N LEU A 91 3.33 16.12 5.58
CA LEU A 91 2.45 16.55 4.51
C LEU A 91 3.19 16.83 3.20
N ASP A 92 4.43 17.29 3.24
CA ASP A 92 5.18 17.67 2.04
C ASP A 92 5.76 16.44 1.34
N SER A 93 6.15 15.42 2.11
CA SER A 93 6.48 14.10 1.58
C SER A 93 5.26 13.44 0.92
N MET A 94 4.08 13.51 1.53
CA MET A 94 2.83 13.01 0.93
C MET A 94 2.51 13.70 -0.40
N LYS A 95 2.59 15.04 -0.45
CA LYS A 95 2.33 15.85 -1.65
C LYS A 95 3.28 15.50 -2.80
N SER A 96 4.59 15.55 -2.53
CA SER A 96 5.62 15.34 -3.55
C SER A 96 5.59 13.92 -4.12
N ASN A 97 5.38 12.91 -3.27
CA ASN A 97 5.26 11.53 -3.72
C ASN A 97 3.96 11.27 -4.48
N ALA A 98 2.83 11.88 -4.08
CA ALA A 98 1.58 11.76 -4.84
C ALA A 98 1.74 12.23 -6.30
N ILE A 99 2.39 13.39 -6.53
CA ILE A 99 2.70 13.86 -7.89
C ILE A 99 3.62 12.88 -8.63
N ASN A 100 4.68 12.42 -7.97
CA ASN A 100 5.65 11.52 -8.57
C ASN A 100 5.05 10.18 -9.03
N ILE A 101 4.02 9.71 -8.31
CA ILE A 101 3.28 8.51 -8.67
C ILE A 101 2.32 8.83 -9.82
N LEU A 102 1.47 9.84 -9.66
CA LEU A 102 0.39 10.15 -10.61
C LEU A 102 0.89 10.67 -11.96
N LYS A 103 2.09 11.28 -12.04
CA LYS A 103 2.62 11.81 -13.31
C LYS A 103 2.85 10.75 -14.40
N ASN A 104 2.91 9.47 -14.02
CA ASN A 104 3.08 8.36 -14.97
C ASN A 104 1.74 7.76 -15.41
N GLU A 105 0.62 8.28 -14.92
CA GLU A 105 -0.73 7.77 -15.18
C GLU A 105 -1.52 8.79 -16.03
N GLU A 106 -2.30 8.29 -16.97
CA GLU A 106 -3.24 9.09 -17.78
C GLU A 106 -4.63 9.06 -17.14
N PHE A 107 -5.11 10.21 -16.67
CA PHE A 107 -6.45 10.36 -16.07
C PHE A 107 -6.96 11.80 -16.19
N LYS A 108 -8.28 11.99 -16.12
CA LYS A 108 -8.94 13.30 -16.14
C LYS A 108 -9.45 13.73 -14.78
N SER A 109 -9.82 12.76 -13.94
CA SER A 109 -10.35 13.04 -12.60
C SER A 109 -9.75 12.13 -11.53
N PHE A 110 -9.63 12.66 -10.31
CA PHE A 110 -9.05 11.92 -9.21
C PHE A 110 -9.74 12.22 -7.88
N ARG A 111 -9.45 11.40 -6.87
CA ARG A 111 -9.66 11.74 -5.46
C ARG A 111 -8.45 11.32 -4.64
N VAL A 112 -8.25 11.99 -3.50
CA VAL A 112 -7.34 11.53 -2.46
C VAL A 112 -8.13 10.76 -1.42
N THR A 113 -7.61 9.64 -0.95
CA THR A 113 -8.23 8.84 0.11
C THR A 113 -7.17 8.42 1.12
N ALA A 114 -7.07 9.20 2.18
CA ALA A 114 -6.21 8.91 3.32
C ALA A 114 -6.88 7.97 4.33
N ARG A 115 -6.17 6.91 4.73
CA ARG A 115 -6.53 5.93 5.76
C ARG A 115 -5.46 5.94 6.85
N MET A 116 -5.73 6.64 7.95
CA MET A 116 -4.79 6.76 9.07
C MET A 116 -5.38 6.32 10.41
N SER A 117 -4.54 5.78 11.30
CA SER A 117 -4.85 5.64 12.72
C SER A 117 -4.51 6.94 13.46
N LYS A 118 -5.31 7.30 14.47
CA LYS A 118 -5.03 8.49 15.31
C LYS A 118 -3.70 8.39 16.07
N SER A 119 -3.21 7.18 16.30
CA SER A 119 -1.94 6.95 16.98
C SER A 119 -0.72 7.07 16.07
N ALA A 120 -0.90 7.02 14.75
CA ALA A 120 0.20 7.00 13.78
C ALA A 120 0.36 8.30 13.01
N SER A 121 -0.71 9.09 12.82
CA SER A 121 -0.63 10.36 12.08
C SER A 121 -0.89 11.56 12.97
N PRO A 122 -0.08 12.64 12.88
CA PRO A 122 -0.39 13.90 13.53
C PRO A 122 -1.53 14.68 12.82
N TYR A 123 -1.94 14.24 11.63
CA TYR A 123 -2.95 14.92 10.82
C TYR A 123 -4.31 14.21 10.88
N ALA A 124 -5.37 14.98 10.62
CA ALA A 124 -6.70 14.42 10.37
C ALA A 124 -6.83 13.94 8.92
N LYS A 125 -7.64 12.91 8.68
CA LYS A 125 -7.88 12.37 7.32
C LYS A 125 -8.33 13.45 6.33
N MET A 126 -9.31 14.24 6.75
CA MET A 126 -9.89 15.31 5.93
C MET A 126 -8.84 16.38 5.59
N TYR A 127 -7.98 16.72 6.54
CA TYR A 127 -6.87 17.65 6.33
C TYR A 127 -5.93 17.15 5.24
N VAL A 128 -5.54 15.86 5.27
CA VAL A 128 -4.70 15.26 4.22
C VAL A 128 -5.43 15.21 2.86
N HIS A 129 -6.72 14.85 2.84
CA HIS A 129 -7.50 14.83 1.59
C HIS A 129 -7.48 16.19 0.89
N GLU A 130 -7.73 17.25 1.65
CA GLU A 130 -7.81 18.62 1.15
C GLU A 130 -6.45 19.14 0.69
N HIS A 131 -5.41 19.02 1.53
CA HIS A 131 -4.12 19.64 1.25
C HIS A 131 -3.35 18.91 0.16
N VAL A 132 -3.38 17.58 0.15
CA VAL A 132 -2.76 16.80 -0.94
C VAL A 132 -3.60 16.92 -2.21
N GLY A 133 -4.93 16.90 -2.10
CA GLY A 133 -5.83 17.06 -3.24
C GLY A 133 -5.66 18.41 -3.94
N LEU A 134 -5.59 19.50 -3.18
CA LEU A 134 -5.34 20.84 -3.70
C LEU A 134 -4.00 20.91 -4.42
N PHE A 135 -2.95 20.30 -3.86
CA PHE A 135 -1.62 20.28 -4.47
C PHE A 135 -1.60 19.50 -5.80
N ILE A 136 -2.24 18.32 -5.86
CA ILE A 136 -2.37 17.56 -7.11
C ILE A 136 -3.14 18.37 -8.16
N GLN A 137 -4.23 19.02 -7.76
CA GLN A 137 -5.02 19.85 -8.67
C GLN A 137 -4.22 21.05 -9.19
N SER A 138 -3.45 21.73 -8.32
CA SER A 138 -2.67 22.91 -8.72
C SER A 138 -1.56 22.56 -9.71
N GLU A 139 -0.85 21.46 -9.48
CA GLU A 139 0.29 21.02 -10.29
C GLU A 139 -0.14 20.34 -11.60
N MET A 140 -1.11 19.42 -11.53
CA MET A 140 -1.46 18.58 -12.68
C MET A 140 -2.69 19.08 -13.47
N LYS A 141 -3.39 20.11 -12.97
CA LYS A 141 -4.62 20.66 -13.57
C LYS A 141 -5.72 19.61 -13.82
N LYS A 142 -5.81 18.59 -12.96
CA LYS A 142 -6.82 17.52 -13.02
C LYS A 142 -8.03 17.85 -12.15
N ASN A 143 -9.20 17.32 -12.52
CA ASN A 143 -10.44 17.59 -11.79
C ASN A 143 -10.59 16.68 -10.56
N VAL A 144 -11.08 17.22 -9.45
CA VAL A 144 -11.43 16.41 -8.28
C VAL A 144 -12.83 15.83 -8.47
N ASN A 145 -12.98 14.51 -8.34
CA ASN A 145 -14.27 13.83 -8.35
C ASN A 145 -14.35 12.84 -7.18
N LEU A 146 -15.11 13.20 -6.15
CA LEU A 146 -15.21 12.40 -4.93
C LEU A 146 -16.09 11.14 -5.06
N LYS A 147 -16.99 11.11 -6.06
CA LYS A 147 -17.97 10.02 -6.25
C LYS A 147 -17.46 8.98 -7.24
N HIS A 148 -16.99 9.41 -8.40
CA HIS A 148 -16.58 8.55 -9.52
C HIS A 148 -15.25 9.02 -10.11
N PRO A 149 -14.15 8.97 -9.35
CA PRO A 149 -12.83 9.31 -9.87
C PRO A 149 -12.34 8.25 -10.87
N GLU A 150 -11.56 8.67 -11.87
CA GLU A 150 -10.83 7.71 -12.72
C GLU A 150 -9.67 7.07 -11.95
N ILE A 151 -9.00 7.83 -11.08
CA ILE A 151 -7.94 7.32 -10.20
C ILE A 151 -8.12 7.77 -8.76
N THR A 152 -7.81 6.88 -7.80
CA THR A 152 -7.74 7.24 -6.39
C THR A 152 -6.29 7.20 -5.93
N CYS A 153 -5.79 8.33 -5.44
CA CYS A 153 -4.53 8.41 -4.72
C CYS A 153 -4.77 8.02 -3.26
N TYR A 154 -4.31 6.83 -2.87
CA TYR A 154 -4.41 6.36 -1.49
C TYR A 154 -3.21 6.81 -0.69
N ILE A 155 -3.44 7.19 0.57
CA ILE A 155 -2.39 7.49 1.55
C ILE A 155 -2.71 6.73 2.83
N ASP A 156 -1.92 5.74 3.18
CA ASP A 156 -2.15 4.88 4.33
C ASP A 156 -1.10 5.15 5.42
N THR A 157 -1.53 5.71 6.55
CA THR A 157 -0.65 5.92 7.70
C THR A 157 -1.01 4.94 8.82
N ILE A 158 -0.17 3.95 9.01
CA ILE A 158 -0.26 2.93 10.06
C ILE A 158 0.96 3.04 10.98
N LYS A 159 0.99 2.23 12.03
CA LYS A 159 2.07 2.30 13.03
C LYS A 159 3.44 2.04 12.40
N GLU A 160 3.48 1.17 11.40
CA GLU A 160 4.68 0.72 10.70
C GLU A 160 5.21 1.74 9.68
N GLY A 161 4.37 2.69 9.22
CA GLY A 161 4.79 3.70 8.26
C GLY A 161 3.65 4.43 7.56
N THR A 162 4.02 5.37 6.69
CA THR A 162 3.11 6.03 5.74
C THR A 162 3.40 5.52 4.34
N PHE A 163 2.35 5.18 3.60
CA PHE A 163 2.39 4.53 2.29
C PHE A 163 1.46 5.19 1.29
#